data_AF-M1PGP6-F1
#
_entry.id   AF-M1PGP6-F1
#
_cell.length_a   1.000
_cell.length_b   1.000
_cell.length_c   1.000
_cell.angle_alpha   90.00
_cell.angle_beta   90.00
_cell.angle_gamma   90.00
#
_symmetry.space_group_name_H-M   'P 1'
#
loop_
_entity.id
_entity.type
_entity.pdbx_description
1 polymer ?
#
loop_
_entity_poly.entity_id
_entity_poly.type
_entity_poly.pdbx_seq_one_letter_code
_entity_poly.pdbx_strand_id
1 'polypeptide(L)' 'MNTFRKQLRRKSGQKGFTLIELMIVVAIIGILAAIAIPQFSSYRAKAFDKAAQSDLRNFKTAMEAGYADAQAYPNL' A
#
# COMPACT_ATOMS: atom_id res chain seq x y z
N MET A 1 -13.35 16.56 64.33
CA MET A 1 -13.32 17.56 63.24
C MET A 1 -12.19 17.16 62.27
N ASN A 2 -12.43 17.05 60.96
CA ASN A 2 -11.44 17.01 59.85
C ASN A 2 -11.20 15.73 59.03
N THR A 3 -11.95 14.63 59.18
CA THR A 3 -11.81 13.46 58.28
C THR A 3 -12.85 13.35 57.16
N PHE A 4 -13.81 14.29 57.08
CA PHE A 4 -15.01 14.15 56.23
C PHE A 4 -14.97 14.82 54.84
N ARG A 5 -13.88 15.48 54.44
CA ARG A 5 -13.88 16.31 53.19
C ARG A 5 -12.90 15.91 52.10
N LYS A 6 -12.15 14.81 52.25
CA LYS A 6 -11.12 14.40 51.27
C LYS A 6 -11.54 13.25 50.35
N GLN A 7 -12.80 13.23 49.91
CA GLN A 7 -13.25 12.32 48.85
C GLN A 7 -14.10 13.04 47.80
N LEU A 8 -13.67 14.23 47.38
CA LEU A 8 -14.07 14.73 46.06
C LEU A 8 -13.33 13.90 45.02
N ARG A 9 -13.88 12.72 44.69
CA ARG A 9 -13.55 11.96 43.48
C ARG A 9 -13.68 12.93 42.31
N ARG A 10 -12.55 13.45 41.82
CA ARG A 10 -12.44 13.94 40.46
C ARG A 10 -12.78 12.75 39.57
N LYS A 11 -14.03 12.67 39.13
CA LYS A 11 -14.43 11.82 38.02
C LYS A 11 -13.63 12.35 36.84
N SER A 12 -12.48 11.74 36.57
CA SER A 12 -11.67 12.03 35.39
C SER A 12 -12.61 11.94 34.20
N GLY A 13 -12.94 13.09 33.61
CA GLY A 13 -13.94 13.18 32.56
C GLY A 13 -13.50 12.31 31.39
N GLN A 14 -14.18 11.18 31.20
CA GLN A 14 -14.14 10.45 29.94
C GLN A 14 -14.76 11.37 28.89
N LYS A 15 -13.92 12.12 28.18
CA LYS A 15 -14.33 12.86 26.99
C LYS A 15 -14.46 11.85 25.86
N GLY A 16 -15.69 11.57 25.43
CA GLY A 16 -15.95 10.80 24.22
C GLY A 16 -15.54 11.59 22.97
N PHE A 17 -15.27 10.89 21.88
CA PHE A 17 -15.03 11.48 20.56
C PHE A 17 -16.31 12.12 20.03
N THR A 18 -16.19 13.24 19.32
CA THR A 18 -17.36 13.90 18.72
C THR A 18 -17.70 13.28 17.36
N LEU A 19 -18.99 13.31 16.98
CA LEU A 19 -19.40 12.83 15.66
C LEU A 19 -18.76 13.65 14.54
N ILE A 20 -18.54 14.95 14.76
CA ILE A 20 -17.94 15.83 13.76
C ILE A 20 -16.48 15.46 13.48
N GLU A 21 -15.71 15.09 14.51
CA GLU A 21 -14.34 14.60 14.31
C GLU A 21 -14.34 13.31 13.47
N LEU A 22 -15.29 12.40 13.69
CA LEU A 22 -15.37 11.15 12.93
C LEU A 22 -15.74 11.41 11.47
N MET A 23 -16.67 12.34 11.22
CA MET A 23 -17.08 12.70 9.85
C MET A 23 -15.92 13.28 9.04
N ILE A 24 -15.09 14.14 9.65
CA ILE A 24 -13.91 14.71 8.97
C ILE A 24 -12.90 13.60 8.64
N VAL A 25 -12.67 12.66 9.56
CA VAL A 25 -11.77 11.53 9.32
C VAL A 25 -12.23 10.69 8.13
N VAL A 26 -13.52 10.34 8.07
CA VAL A 26 -14.07 9.55 6.95
C VAL A 26 -14.01 10.34 5.64
N ALA A 27 -14.25 11.65 5.67
CA ALA A 27 -14.13 12.50 4.49
C ALA A 27 -12.68 12.52 3.93
N ILE A 28 -11.68 12.67 4.80
CA ILE A 28 -10.27 12.64 4.39
C ILE A 28 -9.90 11.27 3.82
N ILE A 29 -10.28 10.17 4.50
CA ILE A 29 -10.04 8.81 4.02
C ILE A 29 -10.70 8.59 2.66
N GLY A 30 -11.92 9.09 2.45
CA GLY A 30 -12.63 9.01 1.18
C GLY A 30 -11.89 9.69 0.02
N ILE A 31 -11.37 10.91 0.25
CA ILE A 31 -10.58 11.64 -0.75
C ILE A 31 -9.29 10.88 -1.08
N LEU A 32 -8.57 10.41 -0.07
CA LEU A 32 -7.33 9.65 -0.26
C LEU A 32 -7.60 8.34 -1.02
N ALA A 33 -8.65 7.60 -0.66
CA ALA A 33 -9.03 6.35 -1.31
C ALA A 33 -9.42 6.55 -2.78
N ALA A 34 -10.14 7.63 -3.10
CA ALA A 34 -10.54 7.95 -4.47
C ALA A 34 -9.35 8.14 -5.42
N ILE A 35 -8.23 8.69 -4.92
CA ILE A 35 -6.99 8.87 -5.69
C ILE A 35 -6.14 7.59 -5.66
N ALA A 36 -6.01 6.97 -4.49
CA ALA A 36 -5.12 5.83 -4.27
C ALA A 36 -5.54 4.57 -5.04
N ILE A 37 -6.84 4.26 -5.11
CA ILE A 37 -7.35 3.04 -5.76
C ILE A 37 -6.98 2.98 -7.27
N PRO A 38 -7.33 3.98 -8.11
CA PRO A 38 -6.97 3.93 -9.53
C PRO A 38 -5.46 4.00 -9.75
N GLN A 39 -4.73 4.78 -8.94
CA GLN A 39 -3.27 4.86 -9.01
C GLN A 39 -2.61 3.50 -8.71
N PHE A 40 -3.06 2.81 -7.66
CA PHE A 40 -2.55 1.50 -7.30
C PHE A 40 -2.83 0.45 -8.38
N SER A 41 -4.03 0.49 -8.98
CA SER A 41 -4.37 -0.38 -10.12
C SER A 41 -3.43 -0.15 -11.31
N SER A 42 -3.19 1.11 -11.70
CA SER A 42 -2.23 1.46 -12.76
C SER A 42 -0.81 1.02 -12.43
N TYR A 43 -0.37 1.20 -11.18
CA TYR A 43 0.96 0.79 -10.74
C TYR A 43 1.14 -0.73 -10.83
N ARG A 44 0.11 -1.49 -10.43
CA ARG A 44 0.12 -2.95 -10.54
C ARG A 44 0.20 -3.42 -12.00
N ALA A 45 -0.57 -2.82 -12.90
CA ALA A 45 -0.49 -3.13 -14.33
C ALA A 45 0.92 -2.87 -14.88
N LYS A 46 1.50 -1.70 -14.60
CA LYS A 46 2.87 -1.36 -14.99
C LYS A 46 3.91 -2.32 -14.41
N ALA A 47 3.69 -2.82 -13.19
CA ALA A 47 4.58 -3.81 -12.59
C ALA A 47 4.55 -5.14 -13.35
N PHE A 48 3.36 -5.60 -13.77
CA PHE A 48 3.24 -6.79 -14.62
C PHE A 48 3.90 -6.60 -15.98
N ASP A 49 3.69 -5.45 -16.63
CA ASP A 49 4.33 -5.15 -17.92
C ASP A 49 5.86 -5.16 -17.80
N LYS A 50 6.40 -4.58 -16.71
CA LYS A 50 7.83 -4.58 -16.44
C LYS A 50 8.37 -5.97 -16.15
N ALA A 51 7.62 -6.81 -15.44
CA ALA A 51 8.01 -8.20 -15.20
C ALA A 51 8.09 -8.97 -16.53
N ALA A 52 7.06 -8.89 -17.37
CA ALA A 52 7.05 -9.52 -18.68
C ALA A 52 8.21 -9.03 -19.58
N GLN A 53 8.49 -7.71 -19.58
CA GLN A 53 9.64 -7.17 -20.31
C GLN A 53 10.98 -7.69 -19.78
N SER A 54 11.10 -7.88 -18.46
CA SER A 54 12.29 -8.46 -17.84
C SER A 54 12.48 -9.92 -18.27
N ASP A 55 11.40 -10.70 -18.26
CA ASP A 55 11.43 -12.10 -18.66
C ASP A 55 11.84 -12.26 -20.13
N LEU A 56 11.28 -11.43 -21.02
CA LEU A 56 11.66 -11.40 -22.43
C LEU A 56 13.13 -11.03 -22.63
N ARG A 57 13.66 -10.07 -21.87
CA ARG A 57 15.08 -9.71 -21.92
C ARG A 57 15.96 -10.87 -21.47
N ASN A 58 15.60 -11.53 -20.37
CA ASN A 58 16.31 -12.69 -19.87
C ASN A 58 16.31 -13.83 -20.89
N PHE A 59 15.17 -14.11 -21.51
CA PHE A 59 15.04 -15.12 -22.56
C PHE A 59 15.90 -14.78 -23.79
N LYS A 60 15.85 -13.52 -24.23
CA LYS A 60 16.70 -13.03 -25.33
C LYS A 60 18.19 -13.23 -25.01
N THR A 61 18.64 -12.83 -23.82
CA THR A 61 20.04 -13.01 -23.40
C THR A 61 20.43 -14.48 -23.38
N ALA A 62 19.55 -15.38 -22.90
CA ALA A 62 19.81 -16.81 -22.91
C ALA A 62 19.92 -17.38 -24.33
N MET A 63 19.05 -16.96 -25.26
CA MET A 63 19.13 -17.35 -26.67
C MET A 63 20.39 -16.82 -27.35
N GLU A 64 20.76 -15.56 -27.12
CA GLU A 64 21.98 -14.97 -27.68
C GLU A 64 23.24 -15.70 -27.15
N ALA A 65 23.25 -16.10 -25.89
CA ALA A 65 24.32 -16.92 -25.32
C ALA A 65 24.39 -18.30 -25.99
N GLY A 66 23.27 -19.01 -26.14
CA GLY A 66 23.24 -20.30 -26.82
C GLY A 66 23.62 -20.21 -28.30
N TYR A 67 23.24 -19.14 -28.99
CA TYR A 67 23.65 -18.87 -30.37
C TYR A 67 25.14 -18.58 -30.49
N ALA A 68 25.72 -17.82 -29.54
CA ALA A 68 27.15 -17.54 -29.51
C ALA A 68 27.99 -18.83 -29.36
N ASP A 69 27.48 -19.79 -28.60
CA ASP A 69 28.15 -21.08 -28.37
C ASP A 69 27.95 -22.08 -29.52
N ALA A 70 26.74 -22.19 -30.07
CA ALA A 70 26.38 -23.23 -31.04
C ALA A 70 26.35 -22.77 -32.51
N GLN A 71 26.52 -21.47 -32.78
CA GLN A 71 26.29 -20.81 -34.09
C GLN A 71 24.91 -21.10 -34.72
N ALA A 72 23.96 -21.59 -33.93
CA ALA A 72 22.62 -21.94 -34.34
C ALA A 72 21.64 -21.60 -33.21
N TYR A 73 20.46 -21.09 -33.56
CA TYR A 73 19.41 -20.88 -32.56
C TYR A 73 18.87 -22.24 -32.12
N PRO A 74 18.55 -22.41 -30.83
CA PRO A 74 17.93 -23.64 -30.37
C PRO A 74 16.62 -23.87 -31.15
N ASN A 75 16.56 -25.02 -31.81
CA ASN A 75 15.38 -25.50 -32.52
C ASN A 75 14.29 -25.86 -31.51
N LEU A 76 13.05 -25.41 -31.78
CA LEU A 76 11.85 -25.67 -30.98
C LEU A 76 11.54 -27.16 -30.86
#